data_AF-A0A7W2G236-F1
#
_entry.id   AF-A0A7W2G236-F1
#
_cell.length_a   1.000
_cell.length_b   1.000
_cell.length_c   1.000
_cell.angle_alpha   90.00
_cell.angle_beta   90.00
_cell.angle_gamma   90.00
#
_symmetry.space_group_name_H-M   'P 1'
#
loop_
_entity.id
_entity.type
_entity.pdbx_description
1 polymer ?
#
loop_
_entity_poly.entity_id
_entity_poly.type
_entity_poly.pdbx_seq_one_letter_code
_entity_poly.pdbx_strand_id
1 'polypeptide(L)'
;MNNLTRVAKEYLTPIVSYNKMPYNAMKLNEVDFTTPYSYSLLKEESKRVTLSTLKKSEEKNGLLIRFFNGTEESQKAEFSINKNIKEAYMANLNENKIEDILYNNDKIKIDINKNVVKNLYVEV
;
A
#
# COMPACT_ATOMS: atom_id res chain seq x y z
N MET A 1 -23.47 0.58 3.85
CA MET A 1 -23.30 -0.70 3.14
C MET A 1 -21.81 -1.02 3.10
N ASN A 2 -21.36 -2.10 3.73
CA ASN A 2 -19.94 -2.50 3.72
C ASN A 2 -19.53 -2.88 2.29
N ASN A 3 -18.32 -2.47 1.87
CA ASN A 3 -17.75 -2.91 0.59
C ASN A 3 -17.47 -4.42 0.64
N LEU A 4 -18.34 -5.23 0.02
CA LEU A 4 -18.26 -6.70 0.03
C LEU A 4 -16.90 -7.20 -0.46
N THR A 5 -16.33 -6.56 -1.49
CA THR A 5 -15.03 -6.97 -2.05
C THR A 5 -13.90 -6.82 -1.04
N ARG A 6 -13.96 -5.78 -0.19
CA ARG A 6 -12.98 -5.58 0.87
C ARG A 6 -13.16 -6.62 1.98
N VAL A 7 -14.39 -6.82 2.45
CA VAL A 7 -14.68 -7.80 3.51
C VAL A 7 -14.22 -9.20 3.08
N ALA A 8 -14.50 -9.61 1.84
CA ALA A 8 -14.03 -10.89 1.31
C ALA A 8 -12.51 -10.98 1.28
N LYS A 9 -11.81 -9.91 0.89
CA LYS A 9 -10.34 -9.90 0.84
C LYS A 9 -9.71 -9.94 2.22
N GLU A 10 -10.23 -9.17 3.16
CA GLU A 10 -9.79 -9.18 4.57
C GLU A 10 -10.02 -10.56 5.20
N TYR A 11 -11.17 -11.19 4.93
CA TYR A 11 -11.48 -12.54 5.44
C TYR A 11 -10.52 -13.62 4.93
N LEU A 12 -10.09 -13.53 3.67
CA LEU A 12 -9.12 -14.47 3.08
C LEU A 12 -7.67 -14.18 3.47
N THR A 13 -7.38 -13.04 4.11
CA THR A 13 -6.02 -12.64 4.47
C THR A 13 -5.72 -13.04 5.91
N PRO A 14 -4.86 -14.04 6.15
CA PRO A 14 -4.55 -14.47 7.50
C PRO A 14 -3.69 -13.44 8.22
N ILE A 15 -3.86 -13.34 9.53
CA ILE A 15 -2.91 -12.64 10.40
C ILE A 15 -1.65 -13.51 10.49
N VAL A 16 -0.51 -12.93 10.12
CA VAL A 16 0.79 -13.60 10.22
C VAL A 16 1.46 -13.20 11.52
N SER A 17 1.89 -14.19 12.30
CA SER A 17 2.71 -14.00 13.49
C SER A 17 3.97 -14.85 13.39
N TYR A 18 5.04 -14.39 14.02
CA TYR A 18 6.28 -15.14 14.16
C TYR A 18 6.89 -14.83 15.52
N ASN A 19 7.61 -15.80 16.09
CA ASN A 19 8.34 -15.59 17.32
C ASN A 19 9.68 -14.92 17.02
N LYS A 20 9.92 -13.77 17.64
CA LYS A 20 11.23 -13.13 17.70
C LYS A 20 11.83 -13.41 19.07
N MET A 21 13.04 -13.96 19.11
CA MET A 21 13.75 -14.11 20.38
C MET A 21 13.96 -12.72 21.01
N PRO A 22 13.51 -12.50 22.27
CA PRO A 22 13.51 -11.18 22.89
C PRO A 22 14.91 -10.66 23.24
N TYR A 23 15.90 -11.55 23.37
CA TYR A 23 17.27 -11.21 23.71
C TYR A 23 18.23 -11.72 22.64
N ASN A 24 19.21 -10.89 22.29
CA ASN A 24 20.33 -11.19 21.38
C ASN A 24 21.34 -12.16 22.03
N ALA A 25 20.88 -13.23 22.71
CA ALA A 25 21.75 -14.11 23.51
C ALA A 25 22.78 -14.89 22.66
N MET A 26 22.62 -14.93 21.34
CA MET A 26 23.48 -15.67 20.40
C MET A 26 23.75 -14.91 19.08
N LYS A 27 23.64 -13.58 19.06
CA LYS A 27 23.99 -12.80 17.87
C LYS A 27 25.47 -12.44 17.92
N LEU A 28 26.27 -13.01 17.01
CA LEU A 28 27.68 -12.63 16.86
C LEU A 28 27.85 -11.17 16.40
N ASN A 29 26.83 -10.59 15.76
CA ASN A 29 26.85 -9.23 15.25
C ASN A 29 25.64 -8.45 15.78
N GLU A 30 25.89 -7.21 16.18
CA GLU A 30 24.83 -6.25 16.45
C GLU A 30 24.06 -5.94 15.15
N VAL A 31 22.76 -5.61 15.30
CA VAL A 31 21.96 -5.13 14.18
C VAL A 31 22.14 -3.62 14.10
N ASP A 32 22.41 -3.11 12.92
CA ASP A 32 22.67 -1.71 12.63
C ASP A 32 21.40 -0.85 12.54
N PHE A 33 20.22 -1.42 12.78
CA PHE A 33 18.94 -0.72 12.72
C PHE A 33 18.03 -1.03 13.91
N THR A 34 17.20 -0.05 14.25
CA THR A 34 16.11 -0.19 15.22
C THR A 34 14.77 -0.09 14.50
N THR A 35 13.81 -0.92 14.91
CA THR A 35 12.44 -0.87 14.40
C THR A 35 11.48 -0.54 15.54
N PRO A 36 10.47 0.31 15.32
CA PRO A 36 9.48 0.60 16.36
C PRO A 36 8.66 -0.66 16.68
N TYR A 37 8.12 -0.71 17.91
CA TYR A 37 7.28 -1.82 18.36
C TYR A 37 5.99 -1.97 17.55
N SER A 38 5.43 -0.84 17.09
CA SER A 38 4.29 -0.79 16.20
C SER A 38 4.64 0.06 14.98
N TYR A 39 4.29 -0.42 13.79
CA TYR A 39 4.53 0.28 12.54
C TYR A 39 3.36 0.07 11.59
N SER A 40 2.95 1.12 10.89
CA SER A 40 2.01 1.05 9.78
C SER A 40 2.71 1.59 8.55
N LEU A 41 2.93 0.73 7.54
CA LEU A 41 3.58 1.13 6.29
C LEU A 41 2.64 1.98 5.43
N LEU A 42 1.41 1.49 5.25
CA LEU A 42 0.38 2.05 4.39
C LEU A 42 -0.95 2.05 5.16
N LYS A 43 -1.71 3.13 5.02
CA LYS A 43 -3.07 3.25 5.55
C LYS A 43 -4.04 3.61 4.43
N GLU A 44 -5.07 2.79 4.26
CA GLU A 44 -6.21 3.09 3.41
C GLU A 44 -7.19 4.00 4.18
N GLU A 45 -7.31 5.26 3.78
CA GLU A 45 -8.23 6.22 4.40
C GLU A 45 -9.66 6.04 3.86
N SER A 46 -9.78 5.64 2.58
CA SER A 46 -11.07 5.36 1.94
C SER A 46 -11.52 3.93 2.20
N LYS A 47 -12.77 3.76 2.68
CA LYS A 47 -13.34 2.44 2.98
C LYS A 47 -14.06 1.76 1.79
N ARG A 48 -14.11 2.43 0.63
CA ARG A 48 -14.94 2.02 -0.53
C ARG A 48 -14.13 1.51 -1.72
N VAL A 49 -12.81 1.58 -1.62
CA VAL A 49 -11.87 0.99 -2.57
C VAL A 49 -11.23 -0.23 -1.91
N THR A 50 -10.82 -1.21 -2.70
CA THR A 50 -10.20 -2.44 -2.21
C THR A 50 -8.75 -2.50 -2.68
N LEU A 51 -7.80 -2.47 -1.75
CA LEU A 51 -6.40 -2.80 -2.02
C LEU A 51 -6.31 -4.22 -2.54
N SER A 52 -5.69 -4.42 -3.69
CA SER A 52 -5.47 -5.74 -4.28
C SER A 52 -4.08 -6.30 -3.98
N THR A 53 -3.07 -5.44 -4.11
CA THR A 53 -1.66 -5.84 -4.00
C THR A 53 -0.85 -4.67 -3.47
N LEU A 54 0.08 -4.98 -2.57
CA LEU A 54 1.17 -4.09 -2.18
C LEU A 54 2.48 -4.88 -2.38
N LYS A 55 3.34 -4.42 -3.28
CA LYS A 55 4.64 -5.04 -3.56
C LYS A 55 5.72 -3.97 -3.74
N LYS A 56 6.99 -4.37 -3.69
CA LYS A 56 8.08 -3.56 -4.24
C LYS A 56 7.99 -3.59 -5.78
N SER A 57 8.34 -2.50 -6.45
CA SER A 57 8.53 -2.51 -7.90
C SER A 57 9.62 -3.50 -8.31
N GLU A 58 9.49 -4.07 -9.50
CA GLU A 58 10.43 -5.08 -10.02
C GLU A 58 11.79 -4.47 -10.35
N GLU A 59 11.80 -3.32 -11.00
CA GLU A 59 13.02 -2.67 -11.47
C GLU A 59 13.41 -1.45 -10.62
N LYS A 60 12.46 -0.86 -9.90
CA LYS A 60 12.66 0.38 -9.14
C LYS A 60 12.64 0.16 -7.63
N ASN A 61 12.98 1.20 -6.88
CA ASN A 61 13.06 1.14 -5.42
C ASN A 61 11.74 1.47 -4.71
N GLY A 62 10.74 1.99 -5.42
CA GLY A 62 9.42 2.30 -4.86
C GLY A 62 8.51 1.09 -4.65
N LEU A 63 7.34 1.37 -4.08
CA LEU A 63 6.25 0.45 -3.85
C LEU A 63 5.20 0.58 -4.95
N LEU A 64 4.61 -0.54 -5.34
CA LEU A 64 3.45 -0.61 -6.22
C LEU A 64 2.21 -0.97 -5.39
N ILE A 65 1.24 -0.06 -5.42
CA ILE A 65 -0.06 -0.18 -4.76
C ILE A 65 -1.11 -0.41 -5.85
N ARG A 66 -1.66 -1.63 -5.93
CA ARG A 66 -2.76 -1.97 -6.84
C ARG A 66 -4.06 -1.95 -6.09
N PHE A 67 -5.05 -1.24 -6.62
CA PHE A 67 -6.37 -1.14 -6.00
C PHE A 67 -7.46 -1.08 -7.06
N PHE A 68 -8.69 -1.41 -6.67
CA PHE A 68 -9.83 -1.38 -7.56
C PHE A 68 -11.11 -0.92 -6.86
N ASN A 69 -12.05 -0.42 -7.65
CA ASN A 69 -13.36 -0.04 -7.18
C ASN A 69 -14.39 -1.10 -7.56
N GLY A 70 -14.79 -1.93 -6.60
CA GLY A 70 -15.85 -2.94 -6.76
C GLY A 70 -17.25 -2.42 -6.47
N THR A 71 -17.44 -1.10 -6.32
CA THR A 71 -18.75 -0.49 -6.05
C THR A 71 -19.39 0.06 -7.31
N GLU A 72 -20.69 0.34 -7.25
CA GLU A 72 -21.50 0.81 -8.38
C GLU A 72 -21.21 2.26 -8.80
N GLU A 73 -20.59 3.05 -7.92
CA GLU A 73 -20.32 4.47 -8.13
C GLU A 73 -18.82 4.74 -8.20
N SER A 74 -18.42 5.80 -8.90
CA SER A 74 -17.05 6.29 -8.83
C SER A 74 -16.68 6.65 -7.39
N GLN A 75 -15.48 6.27 -6.97
CA GLN A 75 -14.98 6.47 -5.61
C GLN A 75 -13.69 7.29 -5.63
N LYS A 76 -13.35 7.84 -4.48
CA LYS A 76 -12.01 8.39 -4.20
C LYS A 76 -11.20 7.38 -3.40
N ALA A 77 -10.08 6.96 -3.96
CA ALA A 77 -9.06 6.22 -3.24
C ALA A 77 -8.17 7.22 -2.50
N GLU A 78 -7.96 6.98 -1.21
CA GLU A 78 -7.12 7.83 -0.35
C GLU A 78 -6.15 6.94 0.42
N PHE A 79 -4.86 7.22 0.28
CA PHE A 79 -3.78 6.46 0.91
C PHE A 79 -2.85 7.40 1.67
N SER A 80 -2.44 6.98 2.86
CA SER A 80 -1.39 7.64 3.66
C SER A 80 -0.22 6.67 3.83
N ILE A 81 1.01 7.13 3.60
CA ILE A 81 2.24 6.32 3.76
C ILE A 81 3.07 6.92 4.87
N ASN A 82 3.64 6.13 5.77
CA ASN A 82 4.36 6.65 6.94
C ASN A 82 5.75 7.28 6.62
N LYS A 83 5.98 7.71 5.38
CA LYS A 83 7.22 8.35 4.92
C LYS A 83 6.87 9.44 3.91
N ASN A 84 7.76 10.42 3.77
CA ASN A 84 7.61 11.48 2.78
C ASN A 84 7.73 10.90 1.37
N ILE A 85 6.78 11.22 0.52
CA ILE A 85 6.76 10.79 -0.87
C ILE A 85 7.77 11.63 -1.67
N LYS A 86 8.70 10.95 -2.34
CA LYS A 86 9.67 11.54 -3.27
C LYS A 86 9.13 11.61 -4.69
N GLU A 87 8.45 10.55 -5.11
CA GLU A 87 7.82 10.43 -6.43
C GLU A 87 6.56 9.57 -6.31
N ALA A 88 5.48 9.96 -7.01
CA ALA A 88 4.31 9.11 -7.18
C ALA A 88 3.69 9.31 -8.56
N TYR A 89 3.27 8.22 -9.19
CA TYR A 89 2.63 8.25 -10.50
C TYR A 89 1.74 7.02 -10.71
N MET A 90 0.79 7.12 -11.64
CA MET A 90 0.02 5.98 -12.11
C MET A 90 0.83 5.13 -13.08
N ALA A 91 0.78 3.82 -12.89
CA ALA A 91 1.47 2.85 -13.72
C ALA A 91 0.49 1.88 -14.39
N ASN A 92 0.89 1.30 -15.52
CA ASN A 92 0.16 0.20 -16.12
C ASN A 92 0.48 -1.13 -15.39
N LEU A 93 -0.03 -2.26 -15.89
CA LEU A 93 0.22 -3.58 -15.29
C LEU A 93 1.68 -4.03 -15.40
N ASN A 94 2.42 -3.50 -16.38
CA ASN A 94 3.85 -3.74 -16.58
C ASN A 94 4.72 -2.70 -15.85
N GLU A 95 4.16 -1.99 -14.86
CA GLU A 95 4.84 -0.97 -14.05
C GLU A 95 5.37 0.26 -14.82
N ASN A 96 5.02 0.41 -16.11
CA ASN A 96 5.38 1.58 -16.91
C ASN A 96 4.53 2.79 -16.52
N LYS A 97 5.18 3.95 -16.38
CA LYS A 97 4.54 5.23 -16.04
C LYS A 97 3.51 5.65 -17.09
N ILE A 98 2.33 6.07 -16.63
CA ILE A 98 1.23 6.59 -17.47
C ILE A 98 1.06 8.09 -17.22
N GLU A 99 0.78 8.48 -15.98
CA GLU A 99 0.47 9.86 -15.60
C GLU A 99 1.07 10.17 -14.23
N ASP A 100 1.62 11.38 -14.08
CA ASP A 100 2.01 11.91 -12.78
C ASP A 100 0.77 12.24 -11.93
N ILE A 101 0.90 12.12 -10.61
CA ILE A 101 -0.18 12.47 -9.70
C ILE A 101 0.26 13.51 -8.69
N LEU A 102 -0.72 14.29 -8.22
CA LEU A 102 -0.51 15.20 -7.11
C LEU A 102 -0.60 14.44 -5.78
N TYR A 103 0.32 14.75 -4.88
CA TYR A 103 0.35 14.23 -3.52
C TYR A 103 0.71 15.35 -2.55
N ASN A 104 0.32 15.20 -1.29
CA ASN A 104 0.64 16.15 -0.23
C ASN A 104 1.39 15.41 0.88
N ASN A 105 2.71 15.60 0.91
CA ASN A 105 3.66 14.94 1.82
C ASN A 105 3.55 13.41 1.82
N ASP A 106 2.67 12.87 2.65
CA ASP A 106 2.45 11.46 2.91
C ASP A 106 1.13 10.94 2.31
N LYS A 107 0.31 11.82 1.75
CA LYS A 107 -1.07 11.52 1.32
C LYS A 107 -1.27 11.61 -0.17
N ILE A 108 -1.99 10.64 -0.69
CA ILE A 108 -2.34 10.50 -2.11
C ILE A 108 -3.86 10.36 -2.24
N LYS A 109 -4.45 11.11 -3.17
CA LYS A 109 -5.88 11.04 -3.51
C LYS A 109 -6.07 10.80 -4.99
N ILE A 110 -6.83 9.76 -5.35
CA ILE A 110 -7.02 9.35 -6.74
C ILE A 110 -8.50 9.03 -6.97
N ASP A 111 -9.10 9.64 -7.99
CA ASP A 111 -10.43 9.26 -8.47
C ASP A 111 -10.38 7.92 -9.22
N ILE A 112 -11.33 7.04 -8.93
CA ILE A 112 -11.44 5.72 -9.56
C ILE A 112 -12.88 5.37 -9.91
N ASN A 113 -13.12 5.12 -11.19
CA ASN A 113 -14.43 4.75 -11.71
C ASN A 113 -14.82 3.33 -11.30
N LYS A 114 -16.12 3.02 -11.38
CA LYS A 114 -16.66 1.67 -11.17
C LYS A 114 -15.90 0.63 -11.99
N ASN A 115 -15.59 -0.51 -11.38
CA ASN A 115 -14.95 -1.68 -12.00
C ASN A 115 -13.58 -1.42 -12.65
N VAL A 116 -12.93 -0.30 -12.31
CA VAL A 116 -11.58 0.01 -12.78
C VAL A 116 -10.55 -0.48 -11.77
N VAL A 117 -9.43 -0.99 -12.29
CA VAL A 117 -8.22 -1.32 -11.54
C VAL A 117 -7.16 -0.27 -11.85
N LYS A 118 -6.44 0.18 -10.83
CA LYS A 118 -5.38 1.19 -10.94
C LYS A 118 -4.12 0.70 -10.20
N ASN A 119 -2.95 0.98 -10.77
CA ASN A 119 -1.66 0.78 -10.09
C ASN A 119 -1.03 2.13 -9.82
N LEU A 120 -0.64 2.34 -8.58
CA LEU A 120 0.04 3.52 -8.10
C LEU A 120 1.47 3.13 -7.72
N TYR A 121 2.45 3.75 -8.36
CA TYR A 121 3.84 3.69 -7.92
C TYR A 121 4.07 4.81 -6.90
N VAL A 122 4.77 4.49 -5.80
CA VAL A 122 5.19 5.47 -4.80
C VAL A 122 6.61 5.19 -4.34
N GLU A 123 7.48 6.19 -4.42
CA GLU A 123 8.82 6.17 -3.86
C GLU A 123 8.89 7.06 -2.63
N VAL A 124 9.51 6.55 -1.56
CA VAL A 124 9.63 7.19 -0.23
C VAL A 124 11.07 7.27 0.26
#